data_AF-A0A661AZM5-F1
#
_entry.id   AF-A0A661AZM5-F1
#
_cell.length_a   1.000
_cell.length_b   1.000
_cell.length_c   1.000
_cell.angle_alpha   90.00
_cell.angle_beta   90.00
_cell.angle_gamma   90.00
#
_symmetry.space_group_name_H-M   'P 1'
#
loop_
_entity.id
_entity.type
_entity.pdbx_description
1 polymer ?
#
loop_
_entity_poly.entity_id
_entity_poly.type
_entity_poly.pdbx_seq_one_letter_code
_entity_poly.pdbx_strand_id
1 'polypeptide(L)'
;DIGIARIPKISKTGLWPTPMFSPKGYSVNKNVKPEVLPEVIKLIEYLTSPKVELQFTKALGTIPSVLPAQHDSLVKNDPLIMQSKYQLDVCRPMPVVPELRAIWDALRPAYQSVLGGTMTPEQAAKSAQKDAEKKIKEMYE
;
A
#
# COMPACT_ATOMS: atom_id res chain seq x y z
N ASP A 1 -13.77 12.81 -18.60
CA ASP A 1 -13.66 11.35 -18.71
C ASP A 1 -12.22 10.97 -18.37
N ILE A 2 -12.00 9.96 -17.54
CA ILE A 2 -10.68 9.52 -17.07
C ILE A 2 -10.60 8.00 -17.19
N GLY A 3 -9.55 7.50 -17.84
CA GLY A 3 -9.19 6.10 -17.84
C GLY A 3 -7.93 5.84 -17.02
N ILE A 4 -7.78 4.61 -16.51
CA ILE A 4 -6.54 4.15 -15.87
C ILE A 4 -6.07 2.86 -16.54
N ALA A 5 -4.76 2.60 -16.46
CA ALA A 5 -4.13 1.41 -16.99
C ALA A 5 -2.96 0.99 -16.10
N ARG A 6 -2.52 -0.26 -16.26
CA ARG A 6 -1.29 -0.75 -15.63
C ARG A 6 -0.09 0.11 -16.06
N ILE A 7 0.81 0.41 -15.12
CA ILE A 7 2.08 1.08 -15.41
C ILE A 7 2.80 0.29 -16.52
N PRO A 8 3.20 0.96 -17.63
CA PRO A 8 3.81 0.29 -18.77
C PRO A 8 5.06 -0.52 -18.39
N LYS A 9 5.28 -1.63 -19.10
CA LYS A 9 6.55 -2.38 -19.01
C LYS A 9 7.72 -1.47 -19.32
N ILE A 10 8.83 -1.70 -18.62
CA ILE A 10 10.09 -1.06 -18.95
C ILE A 10 10.68 -1.78 -20.17
N SER A 11 10.69 -1.13 -21.34
CA SER A 11 11.10 -1.74 -22.61
C SER A 11 12.48 -2.39 -22.57
N LYS A 12 13.42 -1.79 -21.82
CA LYS A 12 14.80 -2.28 -21.70
C LYS A 12 14.92 -3.59 -20.92
N THR A 13 14.08 -3.82 -19.93
CA THR A 13 14.16 -5.01 -19.05
C THR A 13 13.05 -6.02 -19.31
N GLY A 14 11.98 -5.62 -20.00
CA GLY A 14 10.78 -6.42 -20.20
C GLY A 14 9.96 -6.63 -18.93
N LEU A 15 10.37 -6.03 -17.80
CA LEU A 15 9.74 -6.20 -16.50
C LEU A 15 8.61 -5.18 -16.29
N TRP A 16 7.58 -5.64 -15.59
CA TRP A 16 6.54 -4.76 -15.08
C TRP A 16 7.05 -4.00 -13.85
N PRO A 17 6.79 -2.69 -13.74
CA PRO A 17 6.91 -1.99 -12.47
C PRO A 17 6.01 -2.65 -11.42
N THR A 18 6.56 -2.87 -10.23
CA THR A 18 5.88 -3.59 -9.14
C THR A 18 5.59 -2.63 -7.98
N PRO A 19 4.59 -1.74 -8.10
CA PRO A 19 4.26 -0.85 -7.00
C PRO A 19 3.82 -1.66 -5.78
N MET A 20 4.00 -1.08 -4.59
CA MET A 20 3.48 -1.72 -3.39
C MET A 20 1.98 -1.47 -3.29
N PHE A 21 1.24 -2.50 -2.88
CA PHE A 21 -0.13 -2.34 -2.43
C PHE A 21 -0.19 -2.48 -0.91
N SER A 22 -1.02 -1.66 -0.28
CA SER A 22 -1.31 -1.74 1.15
C SER A 22 -2.83 -1.75 1.34
N PRO A 23 -3.41 -2.80 1.95
CA PRO A 23 -4.79 -2.70 2.41
C PRO A 23 -4.90 -1.62 3.48
N LYS A 24 -6.11 -1.06 3.62
CA LYS A 24 -6.48 -0.23 4.76
C LYS A 24 -7.33 -1.09 5.68
N GLY A 25 -7.00 -1.11 6.98
CA GLY A 25 -7.67 -1.96 7.95
C GLY A 25 -7.84 -1.26 9.29
N TYR A 26 -8.58 -1.92 10.18
CA TYR A 26 -8.79 -1.48 11.54
C TYR A 26 -7.78 -2.15 12.48
N SER A 27 -7.43 -1.47 13.57
CA SER A 27 -6.64 -2.04 14.66
C SER A 27 -7.33 -1.74 15.98
N VAL A 28 -7.35 -2.72 16.87
CA VAL A 28 -7.92 -2.55 18.21
C VAL A 28 -6.85 -1.98 19.12
N ASN A 29 -7.17 -0.90 19.81
CA ASN A 29 -6.27 -0.35 20.82
C ASN A 29 -6.10 -1.35 21.97
N LYS A 30 -4.85 -1.68 22.33
CA LYS A 30 -4.53 -2.63 23.40
C LYS A 30 -5.12 -2.26 24.77
N ASN A 31 -5.48 -0.99 24.96
CA ASN A 31 -6.03 -0.45 26.20
C ASN A 31 -7.58 -0.51 26.28
N VAL A 32 -8.24 -1.13 25.30
CA VAL A 32 -9.71 -1.34 25.37
C VAL A 32 -10.05 -2.19 26.58
N LYS A 33 -11.05 -1.74 27.35
CA LYS A 33 -11.51 -2.49 28.54
C LYS A 33 -12.10 -3.84 28.13
N PRO A 34 -11.86 -4.93 28.88
CA PRO A 34 -12.33 -6.27 28.52
C PRO A 34 -13.84 -6.36 28.28
N GLU A 35 -14.64 -5.61 29.04
CA GLU A 35 -16.10 -5.57 28.91
C GLU A 35 -16.60 -4.89 27.63
N VAL A 36 -15.77 -4.04 27.00
CA VAL A 36 -16.11 -3.33 25.75
C VAL A 36 -15.59 -4.06 24.52
N LEU A 37 -14.55 -4.90 24.68
CA LEU A 37 -13.89 -5.60 23.58
C LEU A 37 -14.87 -6.40 22.68
N PRO A 38 -15.88 -7.12 23.20
CA PRO A 38 -16.85 -7.83 22.35
C PRO A 38 -17.61 -6.89 21.39
N GLU A 39 -17.98 -5.69 21.85
CA GLU A 39 -18.69 -4.71 21.01
C GLU A 39 -17.77 -4.08 19.96
N VAL A 40 -16.49 -3.88 20.29
CA VAL A 40 -15.48 -3.43 19.32
C VAL A 40 -15.28 -4.47 18.22
N ILE A 41 -15.23 -5.75 18.57
CA ILE A 41 -15.12 -6.85 17.60
C ILE A 41 -16.33 -6.87 16.67
N LYS A 42 -17.56 -6.82 17.22
CA LYS A 42 -18.79 -6.75 16.41
C LYS A 42 -18.80 -5.56 15.45
N LEU A 43 -18.31 -4.40 15.90
CA LEU A 43 -18.20 -3.22 15.04
C LEU A 43 -17.21 -3.45 13.90
N ILE A 44 -16.03 -4.02 14.17
CA ILE A 44 -15.04 -4.32 13.13
C ILE A 44 -15.61 -5.32 12.13
N GLU A 45 -16.23 -6.41 12.59
CA GLU A 45 -16.88 -7.40 11.73
C GLU A 45 -17.96 -6.78 10.84
N TYR A 46 -18.76 -5.87 11.39
CA TYR A 46 -19.75 -5.11 10.62
C TYR A 46 -19.09 -4.22 9.57
N LEU A 47 -18.06 -3.46 9.96
CA LEU A 47 -17.34 -2.54 9.06
C LEU A 47 -16.58 -3.26 7.94
N THR A 48 -16.17 -4.52 8.16
CA THR A 48 -15.53 -5.38 7.17
C THR A 48 -16.50 -6.35 6.49
N SER A 49 -17.81 -6.19 6.72
CA SER A 49 -18.82 -7.02 6.06
C SER A 49 -18.92 -6.70 4.56
N PRO A 50 -19.29 -7.67 3.70
CA PRO A 50 -19.47 -7.42 2.27
C PRO A 50 -20.40 -6.24 1.96
N LYS A 51 -21.47 -6.08 2.75
CA LYS A 51 -22.42 -4.98 2.59
C LYS A 51 -21.75 -3.62 2.79
N VAL A 52 -20.96 -3.46 3.84
CA VAL A 52 -20.31 -2.18 4.17
C VAL A 52 -19.14 -1.91 3.22
N GLU A 53 -18.34 -2.92 2.87
CA GLU A 53 -17.28 -2.75 1.89
C GLU A 53 -17.82 -2.34 0.51
N LEU A 54 -18.94 -2.89 0.06
CA LEU A 54 -19.60 -2.45 -1.19
C LEU A 54 -20.10 -1.00 -1.12
N GLN A 55 -20.47 -0.49 0.06
CA GLN A 55 -20.79 0.93 0.23
C GLN A 55 -19.53 1.80 0.03
N PHE A 56 -18.38 1.39 0.56
CA PHE A 56 -17.11 2.07 0.30
C PHE A 56 -16.68 1.99 -1.16
N THR A 57 -16.89 0.85 -1.83
CA THR A 57 -16.65 0.72 -3.26
C THR A 57 -17.51 1.69 -4.04
N LYS A 58 -18.81 1.74 -3.78
CA LYS A 58 -19.74 2.64 -4.47
C LYS A 58 -19.38 4.11 -4.27
N ALA A 59 -18.96 4.49 -3.06
CA ALA A 59 -18.67 5.88 -2.74
C ALA A 59 -17.27 6.34 -3.20
N LEU A 60 -16.27 5.44 -3.17
CA LEU A 60 -14.86 5.81 -3.31
C LEU A 60 -14.12 5.08 -4.44
N GLY A 61 -14.77 4.15 -5.16
CA GLY A 61 -14.13 3.34 -6.18
C GLY A 61 -13.05 2.39 -5.63
N THR A 62 -13.14 2.03 -4.35
CA THR A 62 -12.16 1.14 -3.70
C THR A 62 -12.44 -0.33 -4.02
N ILE A 63 -11.38 -1.12 -4.16
CA ILE A 63 -11.49 -2.58 -4.30
C ILE A 63 -11.84 -3.17 -2.92
N PRO A 64 -12.95 -3.93 -2.79
CA PRO A 64 -13.25 -4.64 -1.55
C PRO A 64 -12.14 -5.62 -1.18
N SER A 65 -11.82 -5.69 0.11
CA SER A 65 -10.88 -6.66 0.64
C SER A 65 -11.53 -8.04 0.83
N VAL A 66 -12.83 -8.07 1.15
CA VAL A 66 -13.60 -9.29 1.41
C VAL A 66 -13.99 -9.99 0.09
N LEU A 67 -13.56 -11.25 -0.07
CA LEU A 67 -13.66 -11.98 -1.34
C LEU A 67 -15.09 -12.04 -1.93
N PRO A 68 -16.16 -12.33 -1.16
CA PRO A 68 -17.53 -12.30 -1.68
C PRO A 68 -17.92 -10.97 -2.35
N ALA A 69 -17.52 -9.83 -1.78
CA ALA A 69 -17.85 -8.52 -2.34
C ALA A 69 -17.14 -8.26 -3.67
N GLN A 70 -15.98 -8.87 -3.90
CA GLN A 70 -15.28 -8.74 -5.18
C GLN A 70 -16.01 -9.42 -6.36
N HIS A 71 -16.99 -10.28 -6.08
CA HIS A 71 -17.80 -10.93 -7.11
C HIS A 71 -19.08 -10.17 -7.46
N ASP A 72 -19.39 -9.08 -6.74
CA ASP A 72 -20.56 -8.24 -6.99
C ASP A 72 -20.48 -7.52 -8.35
N SER A 73 -21.64 -7.30 -8.97
CA SER A 73 -21.76 -6.54 -10.21
C SER A 73 -21.21 -5.12 -10.12
N LEU A 74 -21.31 -4.45 -8.97
CA LEU A 74 -20.74 -3.13 -8.71
C LEU A 74 -19.23 -3.11 -8.94
N VAL A 75 -18.54 -4.21 -8.62
CA VAL A 75 -17.10 -4.35 -8.78
C VAL A 75 -16.75 -4.81 -10.19
N LYS A 76 -17.42 -5.85 -10.69
CA LYS A 76 -17.10 -6.47 -11.99
C LYS A 76 -17.40 -5.56 -13.18
N ASN A 77 -18.42 -4.71 -13.05
CA ASN A 77 -18.87 -3.85 -14.14
C ASN A 77 -18.21 -2.46 -14.10
N ASP A 78 -17.44 -2.13 -13.05
CA ASP A 78 -16.70 -0.88 -12.98
C ASP A 78 -15.35 -1.02 -13.72
N PRO A 79 -15.16 -0.34 -14.85
CA PRO A 79 -13.95 -0.46 -15.64
C PRO A 79 -12.70 0.06 -14.91
N LEU A 80 -12.82 1.08 -14.05
CA LEU A 80 -11.69 1.60 -13.27
C LEU A 80 -11.26 0.58 -12.22
N ILE A 81 -12.22 -0.03 -11.52
CA ILE A 81 -11.91 -1.07 -10.54
C ILE A 81 -11.24 -2.27 -11.23
N MET A 82 -11.73 -2.70 -12.40
CA MET A 82 -11.14 -3.81 -13.14
C MET A 82 -9.72 -3.49 -13.64
N GLN A 83 -9.45 -2.27 -14.10
CA GLN A 83 -8.09 -1.84 -14.45
C GLN A 83 -7.17 -1.72 -13.24
N SER A 84 -7.69 -1.30 -12.09
CA SER A 84 -6.94 -1.27 -10.83
C SER A 84 -6.57 -2.69 -10.36
N LYS A 85 -7.50 -3.64 -10.45
CA LYS A 85 -7.24 -5.07 -10.20
C LYS A 85 -6.20 -5.64 -11.17
N TYR A 86 -6.25 -5.25 -12.44
CA TYR A 86 -5.22 -5.62 -13.41
C TYR A 86 -3.84 -5.07 -13.01
N GLN A 87 -3.71 -3.88 -12.42
CA GLN A 87 -2.43 -3.44 -11.87
C GLN A 87 -1.97 -4.30 -10.67
N LEU A 88 -2.91 -4.75 -9.82
CA LEU A 88 -2.59 -5.55 -8.64
C LEU A 88 -1.87 -6.87 -8.94
N ASP A 89 -2.08 -7.50 -10.10
CA ASP A 89 -1.42 -8.75 -10.48
C ASP A 89 0.11 -8.67 -10.51
N VAL A 90 0.67 -7.46 -10.63
CA VAL A 90 2.13 -7.22 -10.64
C VAL A 90 2.60 -6.42 -9.41
N CYS A 91 1.70 -6.08 -8.50
CA CYS A 91 2.06 -5.39 -7.26
C CYS A 91 2.68 -6.35 -6.24
N ARG A 92 3.38 -5.79 -5.24
CA ARG A 92 3.86 -6.54 -4.07
C ARG A 92 3.23 -5.99 -2.79
N PRO A 93 2.96 -6.82 -1.77
CA PRO A 93 2.48 -6.30 -0.50
C PRO A 93 3.53 -5.39 0.13
N MET A 94 3.11 -4.25 0.67
CA MET A 94 4.00 -3.36 1.42
C MET A 94 4.50 -4.09 2.68
N PRO A 95 5.83 -4.12 2.95
CA PRO A 95 6.35 -4.64 4.20
C PRO A 95 5.75 -3.92 5.41
N VAL A 96 5.42 -4.66 6.48
CA VAL A 96 4.84 -4.08 7.71
C VAL A 96 5.85 -3.97 8.86
N VAL A 97 7.09 -4.39 8.62
CA VAL A 97 8.17 -4.32 9.60
C VAL A 97 8.59 -2.85 9.83
N PRO A 98 8.95 -2.46 11.06
CA PRO A 98 9.25 -1.06 11.40
C PRO A 98 10.43 -0.49 10.61
N GLU A 99 11.38 -1.33 10.18
CA GLU A 99 12.56 -0.97 9.38
C GLU A 99 12.20 -0.31 8.06
N LEU A 100 11.01 -0.59 7.51
CA LEU A 100 10.55 0.08 6.30
C LEU A 100 10.53 1.61 6.46
N ARG A 101 10.31 2.12 7.68
CA ARG A 101 10.37 3.56 7.97
C ARG A 101 11.76 4.14 7.71
N ALA A 102 12.83 3.45 8.12
CA ALA A 102 14.20 3.87 7.86
C ALA A 102 14.52 3.88 6.36
N ILE A 103 14.06 2.85 5.64
CA ILE A 103 14.24 2.77 4.18
C ILE A 103 13.60 4.00 3.51
N TRP A 104 12.36 4.36 3.88
CA TRP A 104 11.72 5.56 3.33
C TRP A 104 12.44 6.86 3.65
N ASP A 105 12.94 7.00 4.88
CA ASP A 105 13.66 8.20 5.30
C ASP A 105 15.04 8.33 4.66
N ALA A 106 15.69 7.22 4.33
CA ALA A 106 16.97 7.23 3.64
C ALA A 106 16.81 7.49 2.14
N LEU A 107 15.79 6.89 1.50
CA LEU A 107 15.58 7.03 0.06
C LEU A 107 15.12 8.44 -0.35
N ARG A 108 14.26 9.08 0.45
CA ARG A 108 13.68 10.40 0.10
C ARG A 108 14.74 11.49 -0.18
N PRO A 109 15.67 11.81 0.74
CA PRO A 109 16.67 12.85 0.50
C PRO A 109 17.65 12.45 -0.61
N ALA A 110 18.06 11.19 -0.68
CA ALA A 110 18.95 10.70 -1.73
C ALA A 110 18.33 10.89 -3.12
N TYR A 111 17.05 10.56 -3.29
CA TYR A 111 16.34 10.76 -4.54
C TYR A 111 16.15 12.24 -4.88
N GLN A 112 15.88 13.10 -3.88
CA GLN A 112 15.85 14.56 -4.08
C GLN A 112 17.19 15.11 -4.56
N SER A 113 18.32 14.64 -4.01
CA SER A 113 19.65 15.07 -4.43
C SER A 113 19.98 14.70 -5.88
N VAL A 114 19.52 13.54 -6.35
CA VAL A 114 19.64 13.14 -7.77
C VAL A 114 18.83 14.08 -8.65
N LEU A 115 17.56 14.32 -8.31
CA LEU A 115 16.69 15.20 -9.08
C LEU A 115 17.19 16.66 -9.09
N GLY A 116 17.82 17.09 -7.99
CA GLY A 116 18.46 18.40 -7.88
C GLY A 116 19.85 18.51 -8.51
N GLY A 117 20.39 17.42 -9.09
CA GLY A 117 21.71 17.40 -9.74
C GLY A 117 22.90 17.53 -8.79
N THR A 118 22.68 17.35 -7.48
CA THR A 118 23.73 17.47 -6.45
C THR A 118 24.44 16.14 -6.14
N MET A 119 23.87 15.02 -6.57
CA MET A 119 24.47 13.67 -6.47
C MET A 119 24.17 12.86 -7.73
N THR A 120 25.09 11.96 -8.12
CA THR A 120 24.79 10.97 -9.16
C THR A 120 23.85 9.88 -8.62
N PRO A 121 23.10 9.16 -9.49
CA PRO A 121 22.27 8.03 -9.07
C PRO A 121 23.04 6.97 -8.24
N GLU A 122 24.28 6.67 -8.61
CA GLU A 122 25.12 5.68 -7.93
C GLU A 122 25.55 6.15 -6.54
N GLN A 123 25.89 7.44 -6.40
CA GLN A 123 26.25 8.03 -5.11
C GLN A 123 25.05 8.06 -4.17
N ALA A 124 23.89 8.48 -4.68
CA ALA A 124 22.65 8.54 -3.92
C ALA A 124 22.20 7.16 -3.43
N ALA A 125 22.28 6.13 -4.28
CA ALA A 125 21.94 4.76 -3.90
C ALA A 125 22.83 4.23 -2.76
N LYS A 126 24.15 4.47 -2.82
CA LYS A 126 25.08 4.08 -1.76
C LYS A 126 24.82 4.83 -0.46
N SER A 127 24.54 6.14 -0.53
CA SER A 127 24.20 6.94 0.64
C SER A 127 22.92 6.43 1.31
N ALA A 128 21.87 6.22 0.52
CA ALA A 128 20.59 5.71 1.03
C ALA A 128 20.74 4.35 1.74
N GLN A 129 21.54 3.43 1.19
CA GLN A 129 21.78 2.14 1.84
C GLN A 129 22.45 2.32 3.22
N LYS A 130 23.55 3.08 3.27
CA LYS A 130 24.28 3.35 4.51
C LYS A 130 23.40 4.03 5.56
N ASP A 131 22.60 5.01 5.13
CA ASP A 131 21.71 5.75 6.03
C ASP A 131 20.57 4.87 6.54
N ALA A 132 20.01 3.99 5.70
CA ALA A 132 19.00 3.02 6.12
C ALA A 132 19.56 2.05 7.17
N GLU A 133 20.74 1.45 6.93
CA GLU A 133 21.39 0.53 7.87
C GLU A 133 21.69 1.21 9.22
N LYS A 134 22.23 2.43 9.17
CA LYS A 134 22.46 3.23 10.38
C LYS A 134 21.17 3.47 11.15
N LYS A 135 20.11 3.92 10.48
CA LYS A 135 18.82 4.20 11.13
C LYS A 135 18.17 2.93 11.69
N ILE A 136 18.30 1.79 11.01
CA ILE A 136 17.80 0.52 11.53
C ILE A 136 18.55 0.13 12.80
N LYS A 137 19.87 0.30 12.83
CA LYS A 137 20.68 0.05 14.05
C LYS A 137 20.21 0.93 15.21
N GLU A 138 20.04 2.24 14.96
CA GLU A 138 19.56 3.22 15.95
C GLU A 138 18.14 2.93 16.49
N MET A 139 17.28 2.21 15.76
CA MET A 139 15.94 1.84 16.26
C MET A 139 15.97 0.77 17.36
N TYR A 140 17.05 -0.02 17.40
CA TYR A 140 17.20 -1.16 18.30
C TYR A 140 18.25 -0.95 19.39
N GLU A 141 18.83 0.24 19.45
CA GLU A 141 19.66 0.72 20.58
C GLU A 141 18.76 1.32 21.67
#